data_AF-A0A1M7YDZ1-F1
#
_entry.id   AF-A0A1M7YDZ1-F1
#
_cell.length_a   1.000
_cell.length_b   1.000
_cell.length_c   1.000
_cell.angle_alpha   90.00
_cell.angle_beta   90.00
_cell.angle_gamma   90.00
#
_symmetry.space_group_name_H-M   'P 1'
#
loop_
_entity.id
_entity.type
_entity.pdbx_description
1 polymer ?
#
loop_
_entity_poly.entity_id
_entity_poly.type
_entity_poly.pdbx_seq_one_letter_code
_entity_poly.pdbx_strand_id
1 'polypeptide(L)'
;MRTCKILFFAVLSFFAMTMCSQAEVKDVSFRYGRGFDGKDFDQFDIAVSMALPWQRSLNSGWLTHFDVEGILGVLTLDGDTAVKPSVMSNVLVTSPAGKLDVIAGIGMGVMLGETKFSDDHDLGGPFFSRGR
;
A
#
# COMPACT_ATOMS: atom_id res chain seq x y z
N MET A 1 -12.99 -27.77 16.28
CA MET A 1 -12.10 -26.64 15.91
C MET A 1 -11.61 -26.61 14.45
N ARG A 2 -11.64 -27.71 13.67
CA ARG A 2 -11.20 -27.70 12.25
C ARG A 2 -12.21 -27.07 11.28
N THR A 3 -13.51 -27.23 11.53
CA THR A 3 -14.61 -26.74 10.68
C THR A 3 -14.70 -25.21 10.63
N CYS A 4 -14.38 -24.52 11.72
CA CYS A 4 -14.41 -23.06 11.79
C CYS A 4 -13.31 -22.39 10.94
N LYS A 5 -12.14 -23.04 10.84
CA LYS A 5 -11.02 -22.54 10.01
C LYS A 5 -11.35 -22.61 8.52
N ILE A 6 -11.98 -23.71 8.08
CA ILE A 6 -12.37 -23.90 6.67
C ILE A 6 -13.44 -22.89 6.26
N LEU A 7 -14.42 -22.63 7.13
CA LEU A 7 -15.45 -21.63 6.88
C LEU A 7 -14.87 -20.22 6.80
N PHE A 8 -13.93 -19.88 7.69
CA PHE A 8 -13.25 -18.57 7.68
C PHE A 8 -12.45 -18.35 6.39
N PHE A 9 -11.66 -19.33 5.95
CA PHE A 9 -10.91 -19.24 4.69
C PHE A 9 -11.83 -19.17 3.47
N ALA A 10 -12.94 -19.91 3.46
CA ALA A 10 -13.92 -19.87 2.37
C ALA A 10 -14.60 -18.49 2.28
N VAL A 11 -15.00 -17.91 3.42
CA VAL A 11 -15.57 -16.56 3.48
C VAL A 11 -14.56 -15.51 3.04
N LEU A 12 -13.31 -15.60 3.50
CA LEU A 12 -12.23 -14.68 3.12
C LEU A 12 -11.94 -14.75 1.61
N SER A 13 -11.94 -15.95 1.04
CA SER A 13 -11.71 -16.18 -0.39
C SER A 13 -12.87 -15.66 -1.24
N PHE A 14 -14.12 -15.87 -0.80
CA PHE A 14 -15.31 -15.36 -1.47
C PHE A 14 -15.35 -13.83 -1.42
N PHE A 15 -14.96 -13.23 -0.29
CA PHE A 15 -14.83 -11.79 -0.14
C PHE A 15 -13.76 -11.23 -1.07
N ALA A 16 -12.58 -11.86 -1.14
CA ALA A 16 -11.49 -11.46 -2.03
C ALA A 16 -11.88 -11.53 -3.51
N MET A 17 -12.60 -12.58 -3.95
CA MET A 17 -13.07 -12.70 -5.33
C MET A 17 -14.12 -11.65 -5.69
N THR A 18 -15.04 -11.33 -4.76
CA THR A 18 -16.06 -10.30 -4.99
C THR A 18 -15.42 -8.91 -5.15
N MET A 19 -14.37 -8.61 -4.37
CA MET A 19 -13.59 -7.36 -4.48
C MET A 19 -12.96 -7.23 -5.87
N CYS A 20 -12.34 -8.31 -6.34
CA CYS A 20 -11.61 -8.32 -7.62
C CYS A 20 -12.55 -8.09 -8.82
N SER A 21 -13.82 -8.52 -8.73
CA SER A 21 -14.80 -8.35 -9.81
C SER A 21 -15.33 -6.92 -9.98
N GLN A 22 -15.17 -6.05 -8.96
CA GLN A 22 -15.64 -4.66 -8.97
C GLN A 22 -14.52 -3.64 -8.78
N ALA A 23 -13.27 -4.10 -8.66
CA ALA A 23 -12.11 -3.24 -8.54
C ALA A 23 -11.82 -2.57 -9.89
N GLU A 24 -12.06 -1.27 -9.97
CA GLU A 24 -11.71 -0.47 -11.15
C GLU A 24 -10.31 0.12 -10.95
N VAL A 25 -9.46 0.04 -11.99
CA VAL A 25 -8.15 0.70 -11.96
C VAL A 25 -8.39 2.21 -11.92
N LYS A 26 -8.02 2.81 -10.80
CA LYS A 26 -8.19 4.24 -10.53
C LYS A 26 -7.00 5.03 -11.07
N ASP A 27 -5.79 4.57 -10.76
CA ASP A 27 -4.56 5.25 -11.17
C ASP A 27 -3.37 4.28 -11.32
N VAL A 28 -2.39 4.76 -12.08
CA VAL A 28 -1.03 4.22 -12.11
C VAL A 28 -0.10 5.39 -11.77
N SER A 29 0.78 5.19 -10.79
CA SER A 29 1.67 6.26 -10.32
C SER A 29 3.13 5.81 -10.22
N PHE A 30 4.02 6.76 -10.48
CA PHE A 30 5.46 6.61 -10.31
C PHE A 30 5.90 7.55 -9.19
N ARG A 31 6.70 7.05 -8.26
CA ARG A 31 7.14 7.82 -7.08
C ARG A 31 8.64 7.69 -6.93
N TYR A 32 9.27 8.81 -6.60
CA TYR A 32 10.65 8.86 -6.15
C TYR A 32 10.69 9.48 -4.76
N GLY A 33 11.46 8.89 -3.87
CA GLY A 33 11.69 9.40 -2.53
C GLY A 33 13.12 9.18 -2.12
N ARG A 34 13.63 10.08 -1.29
CA ARG A 34 14.89 9.97 -0.59
C ARG A 34 14.66 10.45 0.84
N GLY A 35 15.29 9.83 1.82
CA GLY A 35 15.17 10.32 3.19
C GLY A 35 15.88 11.67 3.40
N PHE A 36 15.49 12.38 4.46
CA PHE A 36 15.73 13.82 4.59
C PHE A 36 17.15 14.17 5.01
N ASP A 37 17.93 13.23 5.55
CA ASP A 37 19.27 13.50 6.09
C ASP A 37 20.42 13.19 5.12
N GLY A 38 20.10 12.69 3.92
CA GLY A 38 21.07 12.40 2.85
C GLY A 38 21.95 11.17 3.08
N LYS A 39 21.79 10.46 4.19
CA LYS A 39 22.35 9.11 4.40
C LYS A 39 21.32 8.00 4.22
N ASP A 40 20.09 8.41 3.93
CA ASP A 40 18.95 7.53 3.73
C ASP A 40 18.88 6.95 2.31
N PHE A 41 18.11 5.87 2.21
CA PHE A 41 17.80 5.16 0.97
C PHE A 41 17.23 6.02 -0.15
N ASP A 42 17.63 5.71 -1.38
CA ASP A 42 16.90 6.07 -2.59
C ASP A 42 15.78 5.06 -2.85
N GLN A 43 14.58 5.56 -3.14
CA GLN A 43 13.40 4.75 -3.38
C GLN A 43 12.71 5.15 -4.68
N PHE A 44 12.43 4.15 -5.52
CA PHE A 44 11.57 4.28 -6.69
C PHE A 44 10.41 3.29 -6.58
N ASP A 45 9.18 3.77 -6.74
CA ASP A 45 7.98 2.92 -6.74
C ASP A 45 7.17 3.07 -8.03
N ILE A 46 6.64 1.95 -8.50
CA ILE A 46 5.53 1.89 -9.45
C ILE A 46 4.32 1.34 -8.67
N ALA A 47 3.22 2.08 -8.68
CA ALA A 47 2.00 1.72 -7.97
C ALA A 47 0.80 1.68 -8.90
N VAL A 48 -0.09 0.73 -8.66
CA VAL A 48 -1.41 0.62 -9.28
C VAL A 48 -2.45 0.67 -8.19
N SER A 49 -3.35 1.65 -8.29
CA SER A 49 -4.44 1.83 -7.34
C SER A 49 -5.76 1.36 -7.93
N MET A 50 -6.52 0.61 -7.14
CA MET A 50 -7.82 0.09 -7.52
C MET A 50 -8.88 0.64 -6.57
N ALA A 51 -9.88 1.33 -7.11
CA ALA A 51 -11.00 1.82 -6.32
C ALA A 51 -11.86 0.66 -5.84
N LEU A 52 -12.24 0.70 -4.56
CA LEU A 52 -13.21 -0.23 -4.00
C LEU A 52 -14.62 0.38 -4.12
N PRO A 53 -15.67 -0.44 -4.21
CA PRO A 53 -17.04 0.04 -4.40
C PRO A 53 -17.62 0.73 -3.15
N TRP A 54 -16.85 0.83 -2.07
CA TRP A 54 -17.29 1.48 -0.85
C TRP A 54 -17.05 2.98 -0.90
N GLN A 55 -18.15 3.71 -0.89
CA GLN A 55 -18.14 5.16 -0.79
C GLN A 55 -19.16 5.61 0.24
N ARG A 56 -18.80 6.60 1.05
CA ARG A 56 -19.70 7.20 2.03
C ARG A 56 -19.68 8.72 1.88
N SER A 57 -20.86 9.30 1.74
CA SER A 57 -21.05 10.74 1.87
C SER A 57 -21.33 11.08 3.33
N LEU A 58 -20.60 12.06 3.87
CA LEU A 58 -20.84 12.60 5.20
C LEU A 58 -21.86 13.74 5.11
N ASN A 59 -22.59 14.00 6.19
CA ASN A 59 -23.59 15.08 6.24
C ASN A 59 -22.99 16.47 5.95
N SER A 60 -21.67 16.63 6.13
CA SER A 60 -20.92 17.84 5.82
C SER A 60 -20.59 18.01 4.32
N GLY A 61 -21.01 17.08 3.46
CA GLY A 61 -20.72 17.05 2.03
C GLY A 61 -19.36 16.44 1.66
N TRP A 62 -18.59 15.99 2.65
CA TRP A 62 -17.32 15.30 2.41
C TRP A 62 -17.56 13.89 1.89
N LEU A 63 -16.68 13.44 1.01
CA LEU A 63 -16.77 12.13 0.38
C LEU A 63 -15.62 11.25 0.84
N THR A 64 -15.96 10.07 1.36
CA THR A 64 -14.98 9.05 1.74
C THR A 64 -14.97 7.93 0.71
N HIS A 65 -13.79 7.60 0.20
CA HIS A 65 -13.54 6.48 -0.70
C HIS A 65 -12.51 5.54 -0.09
N PHE A 66 -12.55 4.29 -0.52
CA PHE A 66 -11.57 3.29 -0.16
C PHE A 66 -10.90 2.77 -1.44
N ASP A 67 -9.60 2.59 -1.40
CA ASP A 67 -8.86 1.96 -2.49
C ASP A 67 -7.81 0.99 -1.95
N VAL A 68 -7.38 0.07 -2.82
CA VAL A 68 -6.26 -0.84 -2.58
C VAL A 68 -5.18 -0.52 -3.59
N GLU A 69 -3.96 -0.42 -3.12
CA GLU A 69 -2.80 -0.09 -3.93
C GLU A 69 -1.79 -1.24 -3.90
N GLY A 70 -1.47 -1.78 -5.08
CA GLY A 70 -0.37 -2.71 -5.27
C GLY A 70 0.87 -1.93 -5.71
N ILE A 71 2.01 -2.16 -5.07
CA ILE A 71 3.21 -1.35 -5.26
C ILE A 71 4.41 -2.26 -5.45
N LEU A 72 5.17 -2.02 -6.52
CA LEU A 72 6.49 -2.60 -6.74
C LEU A 72 7.54 -1.49 -6.57
N GLY A 73 8.34 -1.61 -5.52
CA GLY A 73 9.39 -0.65 -5.21
C GLY A 73 10.78 -1.21 -5.37
N VAL A 74 11.75 -0.33 -5.56
CA VAL A 74 13.19 -0.60 -5.47
C VAL A 74 13.78 0.35 -4.44
N LEU A 75 14.61 -0.20 -3.56
CA LEU A 75 15.35 0.52 -2.53
C LEU A 75 16.85 0.38 -2.82
N THR A 76 17.59 1.48 -2.82
CA THR A 76 19.03 1.48 -3.07
C THR A 76 19.77 2.32 -2.02
N LEU A 77 20.89 1.80 -1.53
CA LEU A 77 21.82 2.51 -0.65
C LEU A 77 23.23 1.98 -0.90
N ASP A 78 24.21 2.87 -1.08
CA ASP A 78 25.64 2.53 -1.24
C ASP A 78 25.97 1.46 -2.31
N GLY A 79 25.10 1.29 -3.31
CA GLY A 79 25.24 0.29 -4.38
C GLY A 79 24.46 -1.00 -4.13
N ASP A 80 24.05 -1.26 -2.89
CA ASP A 80 23.14 -2.36 -2.55
C ASP A 80 21.72 -2.02 -2.96
N THR A 81 20.98 -3.03 -3.43
CA THR A 81 19.63 -2.86 -3.94
C THR A 81 18.71 -3.98 -3.49
N ALA A 82 17.47 -3.63 -3.14
CA ALA A 82 16.42 -4.60 -2.89
C ALA A 82 15.12 -4.21 -3.59
N VAL A 83 14.33 -5.22 -3.93
CA VAL A 83 12.99 -5.04 -4.50
C VAL A 83 11.97 -5.27 -3.40
N LYS A 84 10.94 -4.42 -3.33
CA LYS A 84 10.00 -4.40 -2.20
C LYS A 84 8.53 -4.36 -2.63
N PRO A 85 7.98 -5.46 -3.15
CA PRO A 85 6.55 -5.55 -3.41
C PRO A 85 5.75 -5.37 -2.12
N SER A 86 4.63 -4.66 -2.22
CA SER A 86 3.74 -4.39 -1.09
C SER A 86 2.31 -4.13 -1.54
N VAL A 87 1.39 -4.25 -0.60
CA VAL A 87 -0.02 -3.89 -0.77
C VAL A 87 -0.45 -2.98 0.37
N MET A 88 -1.28 -2.01 0.05
CA MET A 88 -1.80 -1.02 0.99
C MET A 88 -3.30 -0.84 0.78
N SER A 89 -4.04 -0.67 1.86
CA SER A 89 -5.41 -0.16 1.79
C SER A 89 -5.41 1.29 2.21
N ASN A 90 -6.06 2.16 1.44
CA ASN A 90 -6.17 3.57 1.75
C ASN A 90 -7.62 4.00 1.99
N VAL A 91 -7.74 5.06 2.76
CA VAL A 91 -8.95 5.87 2.86
C VAL A 91 -8.65 7.23 2.24
N LEU A 92 -9.47 7.62 1.27
CA LEU A 92 -9.45 8.94 0.65
C LEU A 92 -10.61 9.75 1.18
N VAL A 93 -10.36 10.98 1.65
CA VAL A 93 -11.39 11.90 2.12
C VAL A 93 -11.30 13.18 1.30
N THR A 94 -12.29 13.37 0.43
CA THR A 94 -12.37 14.48 -0.52
C THR A 94 -13.33 15.54 0.00
N SER A 95 -12.86 16.79 -0.02
CA SER A 95 -13.65 17.96 0.38
C SER A 95 -14.91 18.14 -0.48
N PRO A 96 -15.98 18.79 0.03
CA PRO A 96 -17.22 18.98 -0.72
C PRO A 96 -17.04 19.72 -2.06
N ALA A 97 -16.04 20.61 -2.12
CA ALA A 97 -15.71 21.36 -3.34
C ALA A 97 -14.72 20.63 -4.26
N GLY A 98 -14.26 19.43 -3.89
CA GLY A 98 -13.28 18.65 -4.65
C GLY A 98 -11.89 19.28 -4.75
N LYS A 99 -11.54 20.23 -3.86
CA LYS A 99 -10.28 20.99 -3.93
C LYS A 99 -9.16 20.42 -3.07
N LEU A 100 -9.52 19.62 -2.07
CA LEU A 100 -8.63 19.01 -1.11
C LEU A 100 -8.96 17.54 -0.97
N ASP A 101 -7.93 16.71 -1.06
CA ASP A 101 -7.96 15.29 -0.78
C ASP A 101 -7.01 14.98 0.38
N VAL A 102 -7.51 14.24 1.36
CA VAL A 102 -6.70 13.68 2.44
C VAL A 102 -6.63 12.18 2.24
N ILE A 103 -5.42 11.63 2.24
CA ILE A 103 -5.18 10.20 2.05
C ILE A 103 -4.49 9.68 3.29
N ALA A 104 -4.98 8.56 3.82
CA ALA A 104 -4.29 7.81 4.86
C ALA A 104 -4.27 6.33 4.47
N GLY A 105 -3.11 5.70 4.61
CA GLY A 105 -2.91 4.32 4.17
C GLY A 105 -2.15 3.48 5.17
N ILE A 106 -2.51 2.21 5.27
CA ILE A 106 -1.72 1.20 5.97
C ILE A 106 -1.59 -0.05 5.11
N GLY A 107 -0.39 -0.60 5.10
CA GLY A 107 -0.04 -1.73 4.27
C GLY A 107 1.10 -2.56 4.85
N MET A 108 1.43 -3.60 4.11
CA MET A 108 2.55 -4.47 4.41
C MET A 108 3.24 -4.89 3.12
N GLY A 109 4.51 -5.23 3.22
CA GLY A 109 5.29 -5.72 2.11
C GLY A 109 6.37 -6.68 2.53
N VAL A 110 7.07 -7.16 1.51
CA VAL A 110 8.21 -8.05 1.66
C VAL A 110 9.40 -7.49 0.86
N MET A 111 10.58 -7.52 1.45
CA MET A 111 11.85 -7.23 0.81
C MET A 111 12.36 -8.51 0.15
N LEU A 112 12.73 -8.39 -1.12
CA LEU A 112 13.36 -9.42 -1.92
C LEU A 112 14.78 -8.95 -2.23
N GLY A 113 15.77 -9.70 -1.74
CA GLY A 113 17.18 -9.32 -1.79
C GLY A 113 17.67 -8.84 -0.43
N GLU A 114 18.41 -7.74 -0.42
CA GLU A 114 19.05 -7.25 0.79
C GLU A 114 18.05 -6.72 1.82
N THR A 115 18.31 -7.06 3.08
CA THR A 115 17.58 -6.55 4.25
C THR A 115 18.50 -5.80 5.20
N LYS A 116 19.81 -5.86 4.94
CA LYS A 116 20.85 -5.07 5.60
C LYS A 116 21.62 -4.35 4.52
N PHE A 117 21.77 -3.05 4.68
CA PHE A 117 22.45 -2.17 3.73
C PHE A 117 23.56 -1.47 4.49
N SER A 118 24.80 -1.69 4.09
CA SER A 118 25.97 -1.28 4.89
C SER A 118 25.91 -1.84 6.33
N ASP A 119 26.91 -1.54 7.17
CA ASP A 119 26.94 -2.05 8.56
C ASP A 119 25.89 -1.37 9.46
N ASP A 120 25.41 -0.18 9.06
CA ASP A 120 24.59 0.70 9.91
C ASP A 120 23.07 0.64 9.62
N HIS A 121 22.62 0.00 8.53
CA HIS A 121 21.20 -0.07 8.18
C HIS A 121 20.66 -1.50 8.08
N ASP A 122 20.27 -2.06 9.22
CA ASP A 122 19.53 -3.32 9.30
C ASP A 122 18.03 -3.06 9.38
N LEU A 123 17.26 -3.49 8.37
CA LEU A 123 15.81 -3.30 8.32
C LEU A 123 15.05 -4.32 9.19
N GLY A 124 15.74 -5.20 9.90
CA GLY A 124 15.15 -6.12 10.86
C GLY A 124 14.48 -7.33 10.24
N GLY A 125 14.69 -7.56 8.93
CA GLY A 125 14.24 -8.75 8.21
C GLY A 125 13.44 -8.44 6.93
N PRO A 126 12.83 -9.47 6.34
CA PRO A 126 12.21 -9.33 5.03
C PRO A 126 10.80 -8.71 5.07
N PHE A 127 10.15 -8.59 6.22
CA PHE A 127 8.78 -8.05 6.30
C PHE A 127 8.78 -6.62 6.83
N PHE A 128 7.96 -5.75 6.23
CA PHE A 128 7.84 -4.36 6.67
C PHE A 128 6.38 -3.88 6.62
N SER A 129 6.05 -2.93 7.49
CA SER A 129 4.82 -2.14 7.41
C SER A 129 5.02 -0.93 6.51
N ARG A 130 3.98 -0.55 5.78
CA ARG A 130 3.95 0.67 4.95
C ARG A 130 2.85 1.61 5.45
N GLY A 131 3.18 2.90 5.50
CA GLY A 131 2.23 3.96 5.77
C GLY A 131 2.24 5.01 4.67
N ARG A 132 1.14 5.76 4.57
CA ARG A 132 0.98 6.95 3.72
C ARG A 132 0.30 8.05 4.51
#